data_AF-A0A087TFH0-F1
#
_entry.id   AF-A0A087TFH0-F1
#
_cell.length_a   1.000
_cell.length_b   1.000
_cell.length_c   1.000
_cell.angle_alpha   90.00
_cell.angle_beta   90.00
_cell.angle_gamma   90.00
#
_symmetry.space_group_name_H-M   'P 1'
#
loop_
_entity.id
_entity.type
_entity.pdbx_description
1 polymer ?
#
loop_
_entity_poly.entity_id
_entity_poly.type
_entity_poly.pdbx_seq_one_letter_code
_entity_poly.pdbx_strand_id
1 'polypeptide(L)'
;MDIDISAFACLCALTLVIERYGLKEPERVEQLQAKITSSLRDHVTYNNEAQKKRHYFSRILAQLPELRSLSAQGLQRIFYLRLEDLVPAPPLVQNIYTSF
;
A
#
# COMPACT_ATOMS: atom_id res chain seq x y z
N MET A 1 -5.10 -16.07 -0.61
CA MET A 1 -5.76 -15.38 0.52
C MET A 1 -7.07 -14.89 -0.05
N ASP A 2 -8.22 -15.43 0.37
CA ASP A 2 -9.50 -14.91 -0.15
C ASP A 2 -9.78 -13.57 0.51
N ILE A 3 -9.56 -12.50 -0.25
CA ILE A 3 -9.80 -11.12 0.18
C ILE A 3 -11.07 -10.63 -0.48
N ASP A 4 -12.06 -10.25 0.33
CA ASP A 4 -13.27 -9.63 -0.21
C ASP A 4 -12.97 -8.21 -0.70
N ILE A 5 -13.88 -7.66 -1.52
CA ILE A 5 -13.65 -6.38 -2.19
C ILE A 5 -13.49 -5.21 -1.21
N SER A 6 -14.18 -5.24 -0.07
CA SER A 6 -14.12 -4.19 0.95
C SER A 6 -12.77 -4.20 1.67
N ALA A 7 -12.30 -5.39 2.04
CA ALA A 7 -10.99 -5.58 2.65
C ALA A 7 -9.86 -5.21 1.67
N PHE A 8 -10.01 -5.56 0.39
CA PHE A 8 -9.06 -5.19 -0.65
C PHE A 8 -9.00 -3.68 -0.87
N ALA A 9 -10.14 -3.00 -0.93
CA ALA A 9 -10.20 -1.55 -1.06
C ALA A 9 -9.50 -0.84 0.11
N CYS A 10 -9.70 -1.32 1.34
CA CYS A 10 -8.98 -0.78 2.51
C CYS A 10 -7.47 -1.01 2.40
N LEU A 11 -7.02 -2.18 1.94
CA LEU A 11 -5.60 -2.48 1.74
C LEU A 11 -4.98 -1.54 0.69
N CYS A 12 -5.65 -1.31 -0.44
CA CYS A 12 -5.21 -0.35 -1.46
C CYS A 12 -5.13 1.07 -0.89
N ALA A 13 -6.15 1.50 -0.14
CA ALA A 13 -6.16 2.81 0.49
C ALA A 13 -5.02 2.97 1.51
N LEU A 14 -4.75 1.97 2.34
CA LEU A 14 -3.62 1.97 3.28
C LEU A 14 -2.26 1.93 2.58
N THR A 15 -2.18 1.42 1.35
CA THR A 15 -0.95 1.45 0.54
C THR A 15 -0.70 2.85 -0.02
N LEU A 16 -1.76 3.60 -0.33
CA LEU A 16 -1.67 4.98 -0.82
C LEU A 16 -1.45 5.99 0.31
N VAL A 17 -2.22 5.87 1.39
CA VAL A 17 -2.23 6.75 2.56
C VAL A 17 -1.17 6.26 3.55
N ILE A 18 0.08 6.59 3.25
CA ILE A 18 1.23 6.31 4.11
C ILE A 18 1.90 7.63 4.47
N GLU A 19 2.53 7.66 5.64
CA GLU A 19 3.42 8.75 6.00
C GLU A 19 4.61 8.79 5.04
N ARG A 20 4.91 9.99 4.52
CA ARG A 20 6.01 10.26 3.61
C ARG A 20 6.75 11.51 4.04
N TYR A 21 8.04 11.56 3.76
CA TYR A 21 8.83 12.77 3.97
C TYR A 21 8.29 13.92 3.11
N GLY A 22 8.21 15.12 3.68
CA GLY A 22 7.74 16.32 2.97
C GLY A 22 6.22 16.51 2.91
N LEU A 23 5.44 15.71 3.65
CA LEU A 23 4.01 15.97 3.85
C LEU A 23 3.80 17.30 4.58
N LYS A 24 2.89 18.13 4.07
CA LYS A 24 2.50 19.39 4.71
C LYS A 24 1.67 19.19 5.99
N GLU A 25 0.82 18.16 5.99
CA GLU A 25 -0.11 17.84 7.08
C GLU A 25 0.05 16.34 7.46
N PRO A 26 1.15 15.93 8.10
CA PRO A 26 1.40 14.52 8.44
C PRO A 26 0.33 13.96 9.39
N GLU A 27 -0.10 14.73 10.38
CA GLU A 27 -1.14 14.32 11.34
C GLU A 27 -2.47 13.98 10.65
N ARG A 28 -2.81 14.68 9.57
CA ARG A 28 -4.06 14.43 8.84
C ARG A 28 -4.00 13.13 8.04
N VAL A 29 -2.82 12.78 7.53
CA VAL A 29 -2.56 11.49 6.88
C VAL A 29 -2.64 10.36 7.88
N GLU A 30 -2.03 10.52 9.07
CA GLU A 30 -2.11 9.55 10.16
C GLU A 30 -3.57 9.33 10.61
N GLN A 31 -4.33 10.40 10.82
CA GLN A 31 -5.75 10.30 11.18
C GLN A 31 -6.58 9.58 10.11
N LEU A 32 -6.29 9.82 8.83
CA LEU A 32 -6.96 9.12 7.74
C LEU A 32 -6.60 7.64 7.73
N GLN A 33 -5.32 7.31 7.92
CA GLN A 33 -4.84 5.93 8.02
C GLN A 33 -5.49 5.18 9.19
N ALA A 34 -5.62 5.84 10.35
CA ALA A 34 -6.29 5.30 11.52
C ALA A 34 -7.78 5.00 11.25
N LYS A 35 -8.48 5.92 10.55
CA LYS A 35 -9.88 5.72 10.14
C LYS A 35 -10.04 4.51 9.22
N ILE A 36 -9.20 4.40 8.18
CA ILE A 36 -9.25 3.26 7.25
C ILE A 36 -8.95 1.94 7.98
N THR A 37 -7.96 1.95 8.87
CA THR A 37 -7.59 0.78 9.69
C THR A 37 -8.74 0.37 10.62
N SER A 38 -9.46 1.34 11.20
CA SER A 38 -10.66 1.06 12.00
C SER A 38 -11.76 0.45 11.14
N SER A 39 -12.07 1.03 9.97
CA SER A 39 -13.09 0.50 9.07
C SER A 39 -12.78 -0.93 8.61
N LEU A 40 -11.52 -1.23 8.31
CA LEU A 40 -11.09 -2.59 7.99
C LEU A 40 -11.29 -3.54 9.17
N ARG A 41 -10.94 -3.11 10.39
CA ARG A 41 -11.12 -3.91 11.60
C ARG A 41 -12.59 -4.20 11.87
N ASP A 42 -13.45 -3.21 11.73
CA ASP A 42 -14.90 -3.35 11.90
C ASP A 42 -15.46 -4.32 10.86
N HIS A 43 -15.09 -4.15 9.58
CA HIS A 43 -15.48 -5.06 8.51
C HIS A 43 -15.08 -6.52 8.80
N VAL A 44 -13.82 -6.75 9.23
CA VAL A 44 -13.35 -8.09 9.60
C VAL A 44 -14.06 -8.64 10.84
N THR A 45 -14.40 -7.77 11.79
CA THR A 45 -15.12 -8.16 13.03
C THR A 45 -16.56 -8.55 12.73
N TYR A 46 -17.28 -7.85 11.86
CA TYR A 46 -18.71 -8.10 11.60
C TYR A 46 -18.97 -9.04 10.41
N ASN A 47 -17.94 -9.40 9.65
CA ASN A 47 -18.05 -10.35 8.54
C ASN A 47 -17.79 -11.80 9.01
N ASN A 48 -18.85 -12.61 9.04
CA ASN A 48 -18.79 -14.02 9.44
C ASN A 48 -17.76 -14.85 8.64
N GLU A 49 -17.59 -14.60 7.33
CA GLU A 49 -16.61 -15.32 6.52
C GLU A 49 -15.17 -14.89 6.83
N ALA A 50 -14.98 -13.63 7.23
CA ALA A 50 -13.69 -13.12 7.67
C ALA A 50 -13.31 -13.69 9.05
N GLN A 51 -14.27 -13.84 9.96
CA GLN A 51 -14.05 -14.43 11.29
C GLN A 51 -13.59 -15.89 11.24
N LYS A 52 -14.02 -16.67 10.23
CA LYS A 52 -13.55 -18.05 10.01
C LYS A 52 -12.04 -18.13 9.73
N LYS A 53 -11.43 -17.02 9.28
CA LYS A 53 -10.02 -16.95 8.92
C LYS A 53 -9.21 -16.47 10.13
N ARG A 54 -8.39 -17.36 10.69
CA ARG A 54 -7.55 -17.04 11.85
C ARG A 54 -6.59 -15.87 11.53
N HIS A 55 -6.55 -14.88 12.41
CA HIS A 55 -5.69 -13.69 12.30
C HIS A 55 -5.84 -12.90 10.98
N TYR A 56 -7.02 -12.92 10.36
CA TYR A 56 -7.26 -12.34 9.03
C TYR A 56 -6.85 -10.87 8.91
N PHE A 57 -7.24 -10.04 9.88
CA PHE A 57 -6.86 -8.62 9.93
C PHE A 57 -5.33 -8.43 9.92
N SER A 58 -4.61 -9.15 10.78
CA SER A 58 -3.14 -9.09 10.85
C SER A 58 -2.49 -9.55 9.55
N ARG A 59 -3.03 -10.62 8.93
CA ARG A 59 -2.52 -11.11 7.64
C ARG A 59 -2.67 -10.09 6.51
N ILE A 60 -3.77 -9.33 6.47
CA ILE A 60 -3.96 -8.26 5.49
C ILE A 60 -2.92 -7.15 5.72
N LEU A 61 -2.75 -6.69 6.97
CA LEU A 61 -1.77 -5.65 7.28
C LEU A 61 -0.32 -6.10 7.00
N ALA A 62 -0.01 -7.38 7.18
CA ALA A 62 1.30 -7.94 6.86
C ALA A 62 1.63 -7.92 5.37
N GLN A 63 0.64 -7.77 4.48
CA GLN A 63 0.90 -7.60 3.03
C GLN A 63 1.48 -6.22 2.70
N LEU A 64 1.21 -5.19 3.52
CA LEU A 64 1.72 -3.84 3.28
C LEU A 64 3.27 -3.79 3.24
N PRO A 65 4.02 -4.33 4.23
CA PRO A 65 5.48 -4.35 4.14
C PRO A 65 6.00 -5.25 3.00
N GLU A 66 5.36 -6.37 2.71
CA GLU A 66 5.75 -7.23 1.56
C GLU A 66 5.63 -6.47 0.23
N LEU A 67 4.53 -5.74 0.03
CA LEU A 67 4.33 -4.89 -1.15
C LEU A 67 5.37 -3.78 -1.25
N ARG A 68 5.79 -3.18 -0.13
CA ARG A 68 6.86 -2.16 -0.12
C ARG A 68 8.19 -2.76 -0.58
N SER A 69 8.53 -3.95 -0.10
CA SER A 69 9.75 -4.67 -0.52
C SER A 69 9.72 -4.99 -2.01
N LEU A 70 8.60 -5.49 -2.53
CA LEU A 70 8.41 -5.75 -3.96
C LEU A 70 8.49 -4.46 -4.79
N SER A 71 7.88 -3.38 -4.31
CA SER A 71 7.95 -2.07 -4.96
C SER A 71 9.39 -1.55 -5.06
N ALA A 72 10.21 -1.73 -4.02
CA ALA A 72 11.60 -1.32 -4.03
C ALA A 72 12.42 -2.12 -5.07
N GLN A 73 12.19 -3.44 -5.17
CA GLN A 73 12.82 -4.27 -6.21
C GLN A 73 12.39 -3.85 -7.62
N GLY A 74 11.10 -3.54 -7.81
CA GLY A 74 10.57 -3.00 -9.06
C GLY A 74 11.28 -1.70 -9.45
N LEU A 75 11.46 -0.79 -8.51
CA LEU A 75 12.14 0.48 -8.75
C LEU A 75 13.62 0.29 -9.13
N GLN A 76 14.32 -0.64 -8.48
CA GLN A 76 15.69 -1.02 -8.85
C GLN A 76 15.75 -1.54 -10.30
N ARG A 77 14.79 -2.35 -10.71
CA ARG A 77 14.73 -2.86 -12.09
C ARG A 77 14.44 -1.75 -13.10
N ILE A 78 13.50 -0.85 -12.80
CA ILE A 78 13.22 0.31 -13.66
C ILE A 78 14.47 1.19 -13.73
N PHE A 79 15.20 1.39 -12.63
CA PHE A 79 16.43 2.21 -12.60
C PHE A 79 17.50 1.62 -13.51
N TYR A 80 17.67 0.30 -13.46
CA TYR A 80 18.57 -0.41 -14.37
C TYR A 80 18.18 -0.20 -15.85
N LEU A 81 16.89 -0.30 -16.19
CA LEU A 81 16.42 -0.04 -17.56
C LEU A 81 16.62 1.43 -17.99
N ARG A 82 16.59 2.38 -17.04
CA ARG A 82 16.93 3.78 -17.32
C ARG A 82 18.41 3.94 -17.66
N LEU A 83 19.31 3.22 -16.98
CA LEU A 83 20.74 3.26 -17.24
C LEU A 83 21.12 2.65 -18.59
N GLU A 84 20.38 1.63 -19.04
CA GLU A 84 20.58 1.05 -20.38
C GLU A 84 20.20 2.02 -21.52
N ASP A 85 19.44 3.08 -21.22
CA ASP A 85 19.04 4.19 -22.10
C ASP A 85 18.50 3.77 -23.48
N LEU A 86 17.89 2.58 -23.56
CA LEU A 86 17.33 2.05 -24.81
C LEU A 86 16.12 2.87 -25.31
N VAL A 87 15.35 3.44 -24.37
CA VAL A 87 14.18 4.29 -24.65
C VAL A 87 14.04 5.32 -23.52
N PRO A 88 13.73 6.60 -23.81
CA PRO A 88 13.44 7.59 -22.79
C PRO A 88 12.21 7.17 -21.97
N ALA A 89 12.33 7.17 -20.64
CA ALA A 89 11.23 6.78 -19.79
C ALA A 89 10.18 7.89 -19.69
N PRO A 90 8.89 7.50 -19.73
CA PRO A 90 7.79 8.44 -19.61
C PRO A 90 7.87 9.30 -18.33
N PRO A 91 7.38 10.56 -18.36
CA PRO A 91 7.39 11.44 -17.18
C PRO A 91 6.75 10.83 -15.94
N LEU A 92 5.69 10.02 -16.12
CA LEU A 92 5.05 9.30 -15.01
C LEU A 92 6.01 8.35 -14.28
N VAL A 93 6.86 7.64 -15.03
CA VAL A 93 7.85 6.71 -14.46
C VAL A 93 8.94 7.48 -13.72
N GLN A 94 9.30 8.68 -14.20
CA GLN A 94 10.27 9.54 -13.53
C GLN A 94 9.76 10.01 -12.16
N ASN A 95 8.46 10.31 -12.03
CA ASN A 95 7.84 10.74 -10.77
C ASN A 95 7.81 9.64 -9.69
N ILE A 96 7.97 8.37 -10.06
CA ILE A 96 8.04 7.27 -9.09
C ILE A 96 9.31 7.39 -8.24
N TYR A 97 10.41 7.91 -8.81
CA TYR A 97 11.69 8.09 -8.12
C TYR A 97 11.70 9.25 -7.12
N THR A 98 10.86 10.26 -7.31
CA THR A 98 10.78 11.43 -6.41
C THR A 98 9.84 11.20 -5.22
N SER A 99 9.16 10.05 -5.18
CA SER A 99 8.06 9.75 -4.26
C SER A 99 8.46 8.87 -3.06
N PHE A 100 9.74 8.49 -2.95
CA PHE A 100 10.33 7.69 -1.87
C PHE A 100 11.37 8.49 -1.08
#